data_AF-F0WZ06-F1
#
_entry.id   AF-F0WZ06-F1
#
_cell.length_a   1.000
_cell.length_b   1.000
_cell.length_c   1.000
_cell.angle_alpha   90.00
_cell.angle_beta   90.00
_cell.angle_gamma   90.00
#
_symmetry.space_group_name_H-M   'P 1'
#
loop_
_entity.id
_entity.type
_entity.pdbx_description
1 polymer ?
#
loop_
_entity_poly.entity_id
_entity_poly.type
_entity_poly.pdbx_seq_one_letter_code
_entity_poly.pdbx_strand_id
1 'polypeptide(L)'
;MTEGDAAFYSFSCVMLSLFIVPSASLLVYRLYKQKPHQLRTMGTAIHVAVVSIAILLAWQCLVQIQEIGSIGAFDPYEILGIKESASMAQIKRAYRAMSMKYHPDKNIHDAATFVKTFARISKAYEALTDKTSMENYRKYGHPDGRQSILVNFAVFPSFVSEYYKIVLAAFYFALFFGGMSWIVYKFSKRSRNCKHLSTKTLQGFQDSLHERMSVYEVLDVVLSSSELIDTNDKAQKEMEARNRSKAVDKLLKKTDAAKIFPSEVFNRIKKHSQPLVREYLIAAYFLLRQSKSSTLSAPLWLEEKIRQLLICLPYLLEHFASVAAKASVKSGFQCVTLLRCLNLLSGFAQGSFLADEESLRSQKERLGANPLPDLELHDVSLSVLDEHDFRAGDWLTLKFVLTRKHVATTDSKAPLATTLYDSIDPKSPFRKEEVWFLVLEKATKRLYAAWKCTDLSANVPQEVGFQGPKLAGKYQLEIRAVCIPYLGVEAAVSKMISVAAPK
;
A
#
# COMPACT_ATOMS: atom_id res chain seq x y z
N MET A 1 -30.63 19.02 37.21
CA MET A 1 -30.38 18.00 36.17
C MET A 1 -31.07 16.71 36.57
N THR A 2 -31.36 15.82 35.62
CA THR A 2 -32.04 14.54 35.87
C THR A 2 -31.02 13.43 36.17
N GLU A 3 -31.45 12.32 36.75
CA GLU A 3 -30.60 11.12 36.93
C GLU A 3 -30.00 10.63 35.60
N GLY A 4 -30.70 10.86 34.48
CA GLY A 4 -30.21 10.56 33.13
C GLY A 4 -29.02 11.42 32.69
N ASP A 5 -28.92 12.67 33.16
CA ASP A 5 -27.76 13.53 32.89
C ASP A 5 -26.52 13.01 33.63
N ALA A 6 -26.70 12.55 34.87
CA ALA A 6 -25.63 11.93 35.67
C ALA A 6 -25.02 10.74 34.94
N ALA A 7 -25.88 9.84 34.47
CA ALA A 7 -25.46 8.67 33.71
C ALA A 7 -24.74 9.06 32.40
N PHE A 8 -25.21 10.09 31.68
CA PHE A 8 -24.57 10.61 30.47
C PHE A 8 -23.16 11.11 30.73
N TYR A 9 -22.96 11.98 31.74
CA TYR A 9 -21.64 12.53 32.05
C TYR A 9 -20.69 11.45 32.57
N SER A 10 -21.15 10.54 33.43
CA SER A 10 -20.34 9.40 33.91
C SER A 10 -19.91 8.49 32.76
N PHE A 11 -20.83 8.12 31.87
CA PHE A 11 -20.52 7.31 30.69
C PHE A 11 -19.55 8.00 29.75
N SER A 12 -19.79 9.28 29.44
CA SER A 12 -18.93 10.09 28.58
C SER A 12 -17.52 10.25 29.16
N CYS A 13 -17.41 10.43 30.47
CA CYS A 13 -16.12 10.50 31.17
C CYS A 13 -15.33 9.19 31.07
N VAL A 14 -15.99 8.03 31.21
CA VAL A 14 -15.35 6.72 31.02
C VAL A 14 -14.92 6.49 29.57
N MET A 15 -15.74 6.86 28.60
CA MET A 15 -15.38 6.72 27.18
C MET A 15 -14.21 7.64 26.79
N LEU A 16 -14.20 8.88 27.30
CA LEU A 16 -13.09 9.80 27.10
C LEU A 16 -11.82 9.29 27.78
N SER A 17 -11.88 8.72 28.99
CA SER A 17 -10.69 8.19 29.68
C SER A 17 -10.08 6.98 28.95
N LEU A 18 -10.92 6.08 28.42
CA LEU A 18 -10.50 4.96 27.58
C LEU A 18 -9.77 5.41 26.31
N PHE A 19 -10.09 6.59 25.78
CA PHE A 19 -9.38 7.19 24.65
C PHE A 19 -8.11 7.97 25.07
N ILE A 20 -8.20 8.78 26.13
CA ILE A 20 -7.13 9.67 26.58
C ILE A 20 -5.92 8.85 27.05
N VAL A 21 -6.11 7.80 27.85
CA VAL A 21 -5.00 7.06 28.46
C VAL A 21 -4.09 6.42 27.39
N PRO A 22 -4.59 5.59 26.45
CA PRO A 22 -3.74 5.03 25.40
C PRO A 22 -3.12 6.10 24.48
N SER A 23 -3.88 7.15 24.14
CA SER A 23 -3.42 8.20 23.21
C SER A 23 -2.32 9.07 23.83
N ALA A 24 -2.44 9.41 25.11
CA ALA A 24 -1.42 10.12 25.86
C ALA A 24 -0.16 9.25 26.05
N SER A 25 -0.30 7.96 26.38
CA SER A 25 0.83 7.03 26.46
C SER A 25 1.59 6.93 25.14
N LEU A 26 0.89 6.92 24.00
CA LEU A 26 1.50 6.91 22.68
C LEU A 26 2.26 8.21 22.39
N LEU A 27 1.72 9.37 22.77
CA LEU A 27 2.42 10.66 22.66
C LEU A 27 3.71 10.67 23.49
N VAL A 28 3.65 10.21 24.74
CA VAL A 28 4.82 10.12 25.62
C VAL A 28 5.87 9.16 25.03
N TYR A 29 5.46 8.00 24.51
CA TYR A 29 6.36 7.07 23.83
C TYR A 29 7.04 7.69 22.60
N ARG A 30 6.31 8.45 21.78
CA ARG A 30 6.89 9.17 20.63
C ARG A 30 7.91 10.21 21.07
N LEU A 31 7.60 11.00 22.11
CA LEU A 31 8.50 11.99 22.66
C LEU A 31 9.79 11.36 23.22
N TYR A 32 9.69 10.18 23.84
CA TYR A 32 10.84 9.48 24.41
C TYR A 32 11.76 8.85 23.35
N LYS A 33 11.20 8.25 22.28
CA LYS A 33 11.99 7.44 21.32
C LYS A 33 12.37 8.14 20.02
N GLN A 34 11.64 9.17 19.59
CA GLN A 34 11.82 9.78 18.27
C GLN A 34 12.71 11.04 18.31
N LYS A 35 13.50 11.23 17.25
CA LYS A 35 14.32 12.44 17.04
C LYS A 35 13.43 13.67 16.79
N PRO A 36 13.85 14.89 17.17
CA PRO A 36 13.00 16.10 17.15
C PRO A 36 12.42 16.46 15.77
N HIS A 37 13.11 16.12 14.67
CA HIS A 37 12.58 16.36 13.32
C HIS A 37 11.40 15.43 12.95
N GLN A 38 11.30 14.25 13.55
CA GLN A 38 10.22 13.29 13.32
C GLN A 38 8.94 13.64 14.10
N LEU A 39 9.06 14.51 15.13
CA LEU A 39 7.96 14.99 15.93
C LEU A 39 7.24 16.20 15.30
N ARG A 40 7.84 16.89 14.32
CA ARG A 40 7.27 18.07 13.63
C ARG A 40 6.41 17.69 12.41
N THR A 41 5.62 16.63 12.51
CA THR A 41 4.68 16.24 11.45
C THR A 41 3.30 16.85 11.70
N MET A 42 2.53 17.10 10.64
CA MET A 42 1.15 17.58 10.77
C MET A 42 0.29 16.61 11.59
N GLY A 43 0.55 15.30 11.47
CA GLY A 43 -0.18 14.26 12.19
C GLY A 43 0.06 14.25 13.70
N THR A 44 1.29 14.52 14.16
CA THR A 44 1.59 14.65 15.59
C THR A 44 0.94 15.89 16.19
N ALA A 45 0.92 17.02 15.47
CA ALA A 45 0.23 18.24 15.90
C ALA A 45 -1.28 18.03 16.05
N ILE A 46 -1.93 17.38 15.08
CA ILE A 46 -3.36 17.04 15.16
C ILE A 46 -3.64 16.11 16.34
N HIS A 47 -2.79 15.10 16.55
CA HIS A 47 -2.97 14.15 17.66
C HIS A 47 -2.90 14.84 19.03
N VAL A 48 -1.95 15.78 19.21
CA VAL A 48 -1.88 16.60 20.43
C VAL A 48 -3.14 17.44 20.61
N ALA A 49 -3.61 18.12 19.56
CA ALA A 49 -4.82 18.94 19.64
C ALA A 49 -6.06 18.13 20.04
N VAL A 50 -6.24 16.93 19.46
CA VAL A 50 -7.37 16.04 19.77
C VAL A 50 -7.31 15.55 21.21
N VAL A 51 -6.13 15.16 21.70
CA VAL A 51 -5.96 14.72 23.10
C VAL A 51 -6.24 15.88 24.06
N SER A 52 -5.76 17.09 23.76
CA SER A 52 -6.04 18.27 24.59
C SER A 52 -7.54 18.59 24.67
N ILE A 53 -8.26 18.52 23.54
CA ILE A 53 -9.71 18.72 23.50
C ILE A 53 -10.42 17.62 24.32
N ALA A 54 -10.01 16.36 24.17
CA ALA A 54 -10.60 15.25 24.91
C ALA A 54 -10.41 15.42 26.44
N ILE A 55 -9.24 15.89 26.88
CA ILE A 55 -8.96 16.20 28.29
C ILE A 55 -9.86 17.33 28.79
N LEU A 56 -10.04 18.41 28.01
CA LEU A 56 -10.93 19.52 28.38
C LEU A 56 -12.39 19.05 28.51
N LEU A 57 -12.87 18.20 27.60
CA LEU A 57 -14.21 17.64 27.67
C LEU A 57 -14.39 16.68 28.86
N ALA A 58 -13.38 15.86 29.16
CA ALA A 58 -13.39 14.98 30.33
C ALA A 58 -13.43 15.80 31.63
N TRP A 59 -12.65 16.89 31.68
CA TRP A 59 -12.67 17.83 32.80
C TRP A 59 -14.06 18.46 32.98
N GLN A 60 -14.69 18.92 31.90
CA GLN A 60 -16.06 19.45 31.95
C GLN A 60 -17.06 18.41 32.46
N CYS A 61 -16.95 17.16 32.02
CA CYS A 61 -17.80 16.08 32.53
C CYS A 61 -17.60 15.86 34.03
N LEU A 62 -16.35 15.88 34.52
CA LEU A 62 -16.04 15.71 35.94
C LEU A 62 -16.62 16.83 36.80
N VAL A 63 -16.54 18.08 36.35
CA VAL A 63 -17.15 19.23 37.05
C VAL A 63 -18.67 19.04 37.17
N GLN A 64 -19.32 18.62 36.09
CA GLN A 64 -20.77 18.35 36.09
C GLN A 64 -21.14 17.16 37.00
N ILE A 65 -20.32 16.10 37.05
CA ILE A 65 -20.55 14.97 37.95
C ILE A 65 -20.44 15.39 39.43
N GLN A 66 -19.49 16.27 39.77
CA GLN A 66 -19.33 16.78 41.14
C GLN A 66 -20.56 17.57 41.61
N GLU A 67 -21.16 18.37 40.73
CA GLU A 67 -22.41 19.07 41.03
C GLU A 67 -23.56 18.09 41.28
N ILE A 68 -23.61 16.98 40.52
CA ILE A 68 -24.68 15.97 40.60
C ILE A 68 -24.50 15.02 41.80
N GLY A 69 -23.27 14.72 42.23
CA GLY A 69 -22.98 13.84 43.37
C GLY A 69 -23.54 14.33 44.72
N SER A 70 -24.00 15.59 44.78
CA SER A 70 -24.77 16.13 45.91
C SER A 70 -26.23 15.67 45.95
N ILE A 71 -26.72 15.04 44.89
CA ILE A 71 -28.07 14.50 44.70
C ILE A 71 -27.97 12.97 44.76
N GLY A 72 -27.72 12.43 45.96
CA GLY A 72 -27.59 10.99 46.20
C GLY A 72 -28.86 10.19 45.84
N ALA A 73 -28.72 8.86 45.85
CA ALA A 73 -29.80 7.88 45.65
C ALA A 73 -31.07 8.25 46.43
N PHE A 74 -32.25 7.88 45.92
CA PHE A 74 -33.53 8.24 46.54
C PHE A 74 -33.70 7.55 47.91
N ASP A 75 -33.31 8.22 48.99
CA ASP A 75 -33.60 7.82 50.37
C ASP A 75 -34.68 8.74 50.96
N PRO A 76 -35.91 8.25 51.17
CA PRO A 76 -37.00 9.07 51.69
C PRO A 76 -36.76 9.54 53.13
N TYR A 77 -35.96 8.84 53.92
CA TYR A 77 -35.62 9.23 55.29
C TYR A 77 -34.60 10.38 55.30
N GLU A 78 -33.57 10.29 54.45
CA GLU A 78 -32.57 11.36 54.27
C GLU A 78 -33.22 12.63 53.68
N ILE A 79 -34.07 12.49 52.66
CA ILE A 79 -34.77 13.61 52.01
C ILE A 79 -35.67 14.37 53.00
N LEU A 80 -36.33 13.67 53.92
CA LEU A 80 -37.17 14.27 54.95
C LEU A 80 -36.39 14.64 56.23
N GLY A 81 -35.11 14.27 56.34
CA GLY A 81 -34.26 14.53 57.50
C GLY A 81 -34.67 13.77 58.76
N ILE A 82 -35.21 12.56 58.61
CA ILE A 82 -35.73 11.73 59.70
C ILE A 82 -34.98 10.39 59.80
N LYS A 83 -35.09 9.72 60.94
CA LYS A 83 -34.51 8.38 61.13
C LYS A 83 -35.43 7.31 60.51
N GLU A 84 -34.87 6.18 60.10
CA GLU A 84 -35.63 5.01 59.61
C GLU A 84 -36.69 4.50 60.60
N SER A 85 -36.45 4.70 61.91
CA SER A 85 -37.38 4.33 62.99
C SER A 85 -38.46 5.39 63.29
N ALA A 86 -38.62 6.40 62.45
CA ALA A 86 -39.56 7.49 62.68
C ALA A 86 -41.02 7.02 62.63
N SER A 87 -41.84 7.51 63.55
CA SER A 87 -43.27 7.23 63.56
C SER A 87 -44.03 8.01 62.48
N MET A 88 -45.22 7.54 62.10
CA MET A 88 -46.08 8.23 61.13
C MET A 88 -46.40 9.70 61.51
N ALA A 89 -46.45 10.01 62.81
CA ALA A 89 -46.63 11.37 63.29
C ALA A 89 -45.39 12.24 63.03
N GLN A 90 -44.19 11.67 63.15
CA GLN A 90 -42.92 12.35 62.87
C GLN A 90 -42.73 12.58 61.37
N ILE A 91 -43.08 11.59 60.53
CA ILE A 91 -43.04 11.70 59.06
C ILE A 91 -43.94 12.86 58.58
N LYS A 92 -45.19 12.92 59.06
CA LYS A 92 -46.13 14.02 58.73
C LYS A 92 -45.63 15.39 59.19
N ARG A 93 -44.99 15.46 60.36
CA ARG A 93 -44.43 16.72 60.88
C ARG A 93 -43.23 17.18 60.04
N ALA A 94 -42.33 16.27 59.69
CA ALA A 94 -41.15 16.56 58.87
C ALA A 94 -41.56 17.01 57.45
N TYR A 95 -42.51 16.31 56.83
CA TYR A 95 -43.07 16.72 55.54
C TYR A 95 -43.64 18.14 55.59
N ARG A 96 -44.51 18.46 56.57
CA ARG A 96 -45.07 19.81 56.70
C ARG A 96 -43.99 20.89 56.85
N ALA A 97 -42.95 20.62 57.65
CA ALA A 97 -41.84 21.56 57.84
C ALA A 97 -41.06 21.79 56.54
N MET A 98 -40.72 20.72 55.82
CA MET A 98 -39.97 20.79 54.56
C MET A 98 -40.81 21.38 53.42
N SER A 99 -42.08 21.02 53.29
CA SER A 99 -43.00 21.58 52.29
C SER A 99 -43.20 23.09 52.47
N MET A 100 -43.24 23.59 53.70
CA MET A 100 -43.31 25.05 53.95
C MET A 100 -42.00 25.76 53.60
N LYS A 101 -40.86 25.11 53.80
CA LYS A 101 -39.52 25.66 53.50
C LYS A 101 -39.23 25.70 52.00
N TYR A 102 -39.69 24.69 51.26
CA TYR A 102 -39.43 24.54 49.83
C TYR A 102 -40.66 24.83 48.94
N HIS A 103 -41.66 25.55 49.46
CA HIS A 103 -42.88 25.87 48.70
C HIS A 103 -42.56 26.80 47.49
N PRO A 104 -43.06 26.49 46.28
CA PRO A 104 -42.75 27.26 45.07
C PRO A 104 -43.18 28.75 45.15
N ASP A 105 -44.28 29.05 45.84
CA ASP A 105 -44.76 30.45 45.99
C ASP A 105 -43.89 31.33 46.90
N LYS A 106 -43.10 30.75 47.82
CA LYS A 106 -42.38 31.55 48.83
C LYS A 106 -40.99 32.01 48.40
N ASN A 107 -40.42 31.43 47.33
CA ASN A 107 -39.05 31.67 46.90
C ASN A 107 -38.97 31.86 45.37
N ILE A 108 -39.24 33.08 44.90
CA ILE A 108 -39.36 33.43 43.47
C ILE A 108 -37.99 33.44 42.76
N HIS A 109 -36.89 33.65 43.48
CA HIS A 109 -35.55 33.80 42.88
C HIS A 109 -34.90 32.50 42.39
N ASP A 110 -35.37 31.31 42.83
CA ASP A 110 -34.79 29.99 42.48
C ASP A 110 -35.86 28.94 42.13
N ALA A 111 -36.99 29.38 41.57
CA ALA A 111 -38.21 28.56 41.40
C ALA A 111 -37.96 27.17 40.79
N ALA A 112 -37.06 27.04 39.79
CA ALA A 112 -36.79 25.76 39.12
C ALA A 112 -36.14 24.70 40.03
N THR A 113 -35.27 25.11 40.95
CA THR A 113 -34.60 24.21 41.90
C THR A 113 -35.57 23.82 43.01
N PHE A 114 -36.32 24.80 43.54
CA PHE A 114 -37.30 24.58 44.59
C PHE A 114 -38.47 23.70 44.15
N VAL A 115 -38.96 23.83 42.91
CA VAL A 115 -40.00 22.95 42.35
C VAL A 115 -39.53 21.49 42.29
N LYS A 116 -38.29 21.24 41.88
CA LYS A 116 -37.72 19.87 41.84
C LYS A 116 -37.53 19.30 43.25
N THR A 117 -37.01 20.11 44.18
CA THR A 117 -36.83 19.69 45.57
C THR A 117 -38.17 19.42 46.25
N PHE A 118 -39.18 20.25 46.01
CA PHE A 118 -40.54 20.05 46.52
C PHE A 118 -41.16 18.76 45.98
N ALA A 119 -41.04 18.51 44.67
CA ALA A 119 -41.51 17.25 44.07
C ALA A 119 -40.81 16.03 44.70
N ARG A 120 -39.51 16.13 44.99
CA ARG A 120 -38.75 15.06 45.67
C ARG A 120 -39.20 14.85 47.12
N ILE A 121 -39.50 15.92 47.86
CA ILE A 121 -40.06 15.86 49.23
C ILE A 121 -41.44 15.21 49.24
N SER A 122 -42.30 15.55 48.27
CA SER A 122 -43.63 14.94 48.12
C SER A 122 -43.54 13.45 47.81
N LYS A 123 -42.65 13.04 46.89
CA LYS A 123 -42.39 11.63 46.60
C LYS A 123 -41.82 10.87 47.81
N ALA A 124 -40.97 11.50 48.61
CA ALA A 124 -40.41 10.88 49.82
C ALA A 124 -41.50 10.63 50.88
N TYR A 125 -42.42 11.58 51.04
CA TYR A 125 -43.58 11.41 51.91
C TYR A 125 -44.52 10.29 51.40
N GLU A 126 -44.77 10.24 50.09
CA GLU A 126 -45.58 9.19 49.47
C GLU A 126 -44.96 7.80 49.66
N ALA A 127 -43.64 7.67 49.47
CA ALA A 127 -42.89 6.43 49.69
C ALA A 127 -43.05 5.87 51.12
N LEU A 128 -43.25 6.74 52.12
CA LEU A 128 -43.37 6.35 53.53
C LEU A 128 -44.81 6.28 54.03
N THR A 129 -45.79 6.76 53.26
CA THR A 129 -47.19 6.85 53.73
C THR A 129 -48.15 5.99 52.95
N ASP A 130 -47.92 5.79 51.65
CA ASP A 130 -48.76 4.93 50.82
C ASP A 130 -48.25 3.49 50.84
N LYS A 131 -49.16 2.53 50.97
CA LYS A 131 -48.81 1.11 51.13
C LYS A 131 -48.17 0.54 49.87
N THR A 132 -48.70 0.91 48.71
CA THR A 132 -48.19 0.49 47.39
C THR A 132 -46.82 1.10 47.11
N SER A 133 -46.65 2.41 47.35
CA SER A 133 -45.38 3.12 47.17
C SER A 133 -44.30 2.66 48.15
N MET A 134 -44.67 2.30 49.38
CA MET A 134 -43.74 1.71 50.36
C MET A 134 -43.29 0.30 49.95
N GLU A 135 -44.20 -0.54 49.45
CA GLU A 135 -43.86 -1.86 48.94
C GLU A 135 -42.97 -1.77 47.70
N ASN A 136 -43.27 -0.83 46.81
CA ASN A 136 -42.44 -0.50 45.65
C ASN A 136 -41.05 -0.02 46.04
N TYR A 137 -40.95 0.88 47.02
CA TYR A 137 -39.67 1.36 47.54
C TYR A 137 -38.85 0.21 48.15
N ARG A 138 -39.47 -0.68 48.93
CA ARG A 138 -38.79 -1.86 49.50
C ARG A 138 -38.31 -2.85 48.45
N LYS A 139 -39.07 -3.02 47.36
CA LYS A 139 -38.79 -4.00 46.33
C LYS A 139 -37.86 -3.49 45.22
N TYR A 140 -37.93 -2.20 44.90
CA TYR A 140 -37.24 -1.59 43.75
C TYR A 140 -36.37 -0.37 44.12
N GLY A 141 -36.36 0.08 45.37
CA GLY A 141 -35.59 1.23 45.82
C GLY A 141 -36.19 2.60 45.46
N HIS A 142 -37.40 2.64 44.87
CA HIS A 142 -38.07 3.88 44.45
C HIS A 142 -39.61 3.78 44.58
N PRO A 143 -40.34 4.84 44.99
CA PRO A 143 -41.80 4.80 45.22
C PRO A 143 -42.62 4.43 43.97
N ASP A 144 -42.19 4.89 42.79
CA ASP A 144 -42.88 4.66 41.51
C ASP A 144 -42.80 3.20 40.99
N GLY A 145 -42.17 2.26 41.73
CA GLY A 145 -42.09 0.84 41.36
C GLY A 145 -40.90 0.49 40.47
N ARG A 146 -41.04 -0.59 39.69
CA ARG A 146 -40.02 -1.00 38.71
C ARG A 146 -39.95 0.08 37.64
N GLN A 147 -39.03 1.03 37.81
CA GLN A 147 -38.70 1.95 36.74
C GLN A 147 -38.30 1.08 35.55
N SER A 148 -39.06 1.19 34.45
CA SER A 148 -38.57 0.64 33.20
C SER A 148 -37.22 1.30 33.00
N ILE A 149 -36.18 0.49 32.87
CA ILE A 149 -34.95 0.91 32.22
C ILE A 149 -35.38 1.12 30.77
N LEU A 150 -36.19 2.15 30.51
CA LEU A 150 -36.12 2.85 29.25
C LEU A 150 -34.65 3.17 29.20
N VAL A 151 -33.97 2.46 28.31
CA VAL A 151 -32.67 2.84 27.81
C VAL A 151 -32.92 4.20 27.15
N ASN A 152 -33.11 5.24 27.97
CA ASN A 152 -32.76 6.60 27.64
C ASN A 152 -31.29 6.45 27.35
N PHE A 153 -30.99 6.12 26.08
CA PHE A 153 -29.66 6.04 25.56
C PHE A 153 -28.97 7.27 26.10
N ALA A 154 -28.01 7.06 27.01
CA ALA A 154 -27.22 8.08 27.69
C ALA A 154 -26.25 8.70 26.68
N VAL A 155 -26.78 9.06 25.51
CA VAL A 155 -26.13 9.60 24.33
C VAL A 155 -26.49 11.08 24.18
N PHE A 156 -27.63 11.51 24.73
CA PHE A 156 -28.05 12.92 24.69
C PHE A 156 -28.50 13.40 26.08
N PRO A 157 -27.93 14.50 26.59
CA PRO A 157 -28.41 15.14 27.80
C PRO A 157 -29.88 15.56 27.71
N SER A 158 -30.56 15.62 28.85
CA SER A 158 -31.97 16.01 28.95
C SER A 158 -32.26 17.45 28.53
N PHE A 159 -31.23 18.30 28.42
CA PHE A 159 -31.35 19.68 27.91
C PHE A 159 -31.47 19.77 26.38
N VAL A 160 -31.17 18.70 25.64
CA VAL A 160 -31.29 18.69 24.17
C VAL A 160 -32.75 18.42 23.80
N SER A 161 -33.39 19.36 23.10
CA SER A 161 -34.77 19.19 22.65
C SER A 161 -34.91 18.00 21.70
N GLU A 162 -36.09 17.38 21.67
CA GLU A 162 -36.35 16.21 20.82
C GLU A 162 -36.08 16.48 19.33
N TYR A 163 -36.35 17.71 18.88
CA TYR A 163 -36.02 18.17 17.54
C TYR A 163 -34.51 18.08 17.25
N TYR A 164 -33.66 18.58 18.14
CA TYR A 164 -32.21 18.55 17.94
C TYR A 164 -31.62 17.13 17.99
N LYS A 165 -32.25 16.19 18.72
CA LYS A 165 -31.83 14.78 18.72
C LYS A 165 -31.98 14.13 17.35
N ILE A 166 -33.10 14.39 16.66
CA ILE A 166 -33.35 13.87 15.31
C ILE A 166 -32.36 14.48 14.32
N VAL A 167 -32.12 15.79 14.38
CA VAL A 167 -31.15 16.48 13.52
C VAL A 167 -29.74 15.96 13.74
N LEU A 168 -29.33 15.74 14.99
CA LEU A 168 -28.00 15.23 15.33
C LEU A 168 -27.82 13.78 14.91
N ALA A 169 -28.85 12.94 15.04
CA ALA A 169 -28.85 11.58 14.52
C ALA A 169 -28.74 11.56 12.99
N ALA A 170 -29.51 12.39 12.27
CA ALA A 170 -29.41 12.52 10.82
C ALA A 170 -28.02 12.99 10.38
N PHE A 171 -27.43 13.96 11.09
CA PHE A 171 -26.07 14.42 10.84
C PHE A 171 -25.03 13.33 11.08
N TYR A 172 -25.16 12.56 12.17
CA TYR A 172 -24.30 11.39 12.44
C TYR A 172 -24.40 10.36 11.32
N PHE A 173 -25.61 10.01 10.87
CA PHE A 173 -25.79 9.07 9.77
C PHE A 173 -25.19 9.59 8.46
N ALA A 174 -25.35 10.88 8.16
CA ALA A 174 -24.73 11.51 6.99
C ALA A 174 -23.20 11.48 7.05
N LEU A 175 -22.61 11.78 8.22
CA LEU A 175 -21.16 11.74 8.42
C LEU A 175 -20.63 10.31 8.39
N PHE A 176 -21.33 9.37 9.03
CA PHE A 176 -20.93 7.97 9.06
C PHE A 176 -21.02 7.34 7.66
N PHE A 177 -22.19 7.37 7.01
CA PHE A 177 -22.34 6.75 5.69
C PHE A 177 -21.61 7.54 4.59
N GLY A 178 -21.72 8.86 4.59
CA GLY A 178 -21.03 9.71 3.61
C GLY A 178 -19.52 9.73 3.80
N GLY A 179 -19.07 9.91 5.05
CA GLY A 179 -17.66 9.90 5.41
C GLY A 179 -17.02 8.53 5.24
N MET A 180 -17.66 7.44 5.68
CA MET A 180 -17.16 6.08 5.45
C MET A 180 -17.11 5.76 3.96
N SER A 181 -18.15 6.11 3.18
CA SER A 181 -18.14 5.92 1.72
C SER A 181 -17.00 6.70 1.06
N TRP A 182 -16.74 7.94 1.49
CA TRP A 182 -15.63 8.75 1.00
C TRP A 182 -14.26 8.18 1.40
N ILE A 183 -14.10 7.73 2.65
CA ILE A 183 -12.88 7.08 3.14
C ILE A 183 -12.63 5.79 2.37
N VAL A 184 -13.66 4.94 2.19
CA VAL A 184 -13.57 3.69 1.42
C VAL A 184 -13.26 3.98 -0.05
N TYR A 185 -13.88 4.98 -0.67
CA TYR A 185 -13.56 5.39 -2.04
C TYR A 185 -12.10 5.85 -2.16
N LYS A 186 -11.65 6.72 -1.25
CA LYS A 186 -10.28 7.25 -1.24
C LYS A 186 -9.26 6.17 -0.94
N PHE A 187 -9.55 5.28 -0.01
CA PHE A 187 -8.69 4.14 0.34
C PHE A 187 -8.66 3.11 -0.78
N SER A 188 -9.79 2.80 -1.42
CA SER A 188 -9.86 1.92 -2.59
C SER A 188 -9.06 2.49 -3.76
N LYS A 189 -9.18 3.80 -4.04
CA LYS A 189 -8.40 4.48 -5.08
C LYS A 189 -6.90 4.52 -4.74
N ARG A 190 -6.55 4.78 -3.48
CA ARG A 190 -5.15 4.78 -3.02
C ARG A 190 -4.53 3.38 -3.01
N SER A 191 -5.28 2.37 -2.56
CA SER A 191 -4.88 0.96 -2.56
C SER A 191 -4.60 0.46 -3.97
N ARG A 192 -5.48 0.79 -4.94
CA ARG A 192 -5.25 0.52 -6.37
C ARG A 192 -3.96 1.16 -6.91
N ASN A 193 -3.61 2.35 -6.42
CA ASN A 193 -2.44 3.10 -6.89
C ASN A 193 -1.12 2.76 -6.15
N CYS A 194 -1.15 2.07 -5.00
CA CYS A 194 0.01 2.03 -4.10
C CYS A 194 1.02 0.89 -4.32
N LYS A 195 0.79 -0.06 -5.25
CA LYS A 195 1.75 -1.18 -5.48
C LYS A 195 1.80 -1.71 -6.91
N HIS A 196 1.05 -1.12 -7.83
CA HIS A 196 0.92 -1.63 -9.19
C HIS A 196 1.22 -0.52 -10.18
N LEU A 197 1.92 -0.90 -11.26
CA LEU A 197 2.07 -0.12 -12.47
C LEU A 197 0.73 0.54 -12.83
N SER A 198 0.78 1.80 -13.26
CA SER A 198 -0.39 2.54 -13.72
C SER A 198 -1.15 1.74 -14.76
N THR A 199 -2.47 1.66 -14.60
CA THR A 199 -3.34 0.96 -15.56
C THR A 199 -3.20 1.50 -16.97
N LYS A 200 -2.97 2.81 -17.12
CA LYS A 200 -2.66 3.46 -18.40
C LYS A 200 -1.38 2.91 -19.03
N THR A 201 -0.32 2.74 -18.23
CA THR A 201 0.96 2.21 -18.72
C THR A 201 0.82 0.74 -19.11
N LEU A 202 0.13 -0.06 -18.30
CA LEU A 202 -0.11 -1.47 -18.61
C LEU A 202 -0.90 -1.63 -19.91
N GLN A 203 -1.94 -0.82 -20.10
CA GLN A 203 -2.72 -0.81 -21.33
C GLN A 203 -1.84 -0.36 -22.52
N GLY A 204 -1.06 0.71 -22.36
CA GLY A 204 -0.12 1.15 -23.39
C GLY A 204 0.90 0.08 -23.80
N PHE A 205 1.40 -0.70 -22.83
CA PHE A 205 2.28 -1.84 -23.09
C PHE A 205 1.58 -2.93 -23.90
N GLN A 206 0.33 -3.27 -23.56
CA GLN A 206 -0.44 -4.28 -24.29
C GLN A 206 -0.79 -3.82 -25.72
N ASP A 207 -1.21 -2.57 -25.88
CA ASP A 207 -1.65 -2.02 -27.16
C ASP A 207 -0.49 -1.85 -28.15
N SER A 208 0.70 -1.55 -27.65
CA SER A 208 1.90 -1.30 -28.48
C SER A 208 2.71 -2.57 -28.75
N LEU A 209 2.45 -3.66 -28.02
CA LEU A 209 3.20 -4.90 -28.11
C LEU A 209 2.92 -5.62 -29.43
N HIS A 210 3.98 -5.92 -30.17
CA HIS A 210 3.92 -6.75 -31.37
C HIS A 210 5.12 -7.72 -31.43
N GLU A 211 5.05 -8.70 -32.34
CA GLU A 211 5.94 -9.87 -32.37
C GLU A 211 7.43 -9.52 -32.56
N ARG A 212 7.74 -8.46 -33.31
CA ARG A 212 9.12 -8.11 -33.71
C ARG A 212 9.51 -6.68 -33.38
N MET A 213 9.27 -6.25 -32.14
CA MET A 213 9.67 -4.91 -31.69
C MET A 213 11.17 -4.73 -31.67
N SER A 214 11.65 -3.68 -32.33
CA SER A 214 13.05 -3.24 -32.23
C SER A 214 13.38 -2.75 -30.82
N VAL A 215 14.67 -2.73 -30.48
CA VAL A 215 15.15 -2.19 -29.20
C VAL A 215 14.71 -0.74 -28.99
N TYR A 216 14.71 0.04 -30.07
CA TYR A 216 14.23 1.42 -30.04
C TYR A 216 12.74 1.48 -29.69
N GLU A 217 11.89 0.68 -30.33
CA GLU A 217 10.44 0.66 -30.04
C GLU A 217 10.14 0.20 -28.62
N VAL A 218 10.88 -0.79 -28.10
CA VAL A 218 10.73 -1.21 -26.69
C VAL A 218 11.06 -0.04 -25.75
N LEU A 219 12.18 0.65 -25.99
CA LEU A 219 12.55 1.82 -25.20
C LEU A 219 11.55 2.96 -25.34
N ASP A 220 11.06 3.23 -26.54
CA ASP A 220 10.10 4.29 -26.81
C ASP A 220 8.79 4.07 -26.04
N VAL A 221 8.25 2.84 -26.09
CA VAL A 221 7.04 2.45 -25.34
C VAL A 221 7.25 2.57 -23.83
N VAL A 222 8.38 2.09 -23.32
CA VAL A 222 8.67 2.11 -21.88
C VAL A 222 8.93 3.52 -21.36
N LEU A 223 9.67 4.34 -22.13
CA LEU A 223 9.96 5.72 -21.77
C LEU A 223 8.76 6.66 -21.92
N SER A 224 7.77 6.26 -22.74
CA SER A 224 6.48 6.94 -22.88
C SER A 224 5.47 6.58 -21.80
N SER A 225 5.88 5.81 -20.78
CA SER A 225 5.02 5.40 -19.67
C SER A 225 4.55 6.57 -18.80
N SER A 226 3.37 6.40 -18.19
CA SER A 226 2.79 7.43 -17.32
C SER A 226 3.59 7.65 -16.03
N GLU A 227 4.38 6.67 -15.58
CA GLU A 227 5.27 6.81 -14.41
C GLU A 227 6.40 7.81 -14.65
N LEU A 228 6.87 7.94 -15.90
CA LEU A 228 7.94 8.88 -16.27
C LEU A 228 7.40 10.24 -16.70
N ILE A 229 6.24 10.26 -17.36
CA ILE A 229 5.66 11.48 -17.95
C ILE A 229 4.59 12.13 -17.05
N ASP A 230 3.65 11.35 -16.53
CA ASP A 230 2.44 11.81 -15.81
C ASP A 230 2.75 12.10 -14.33
N THR A 231 3.79 12.91 -14.10
CA THR A 231 4.15 13.42 -12.77
C THR A 231 3.43 14.75 -12.49
N ASN A 232 3.21 15.09 -11.22
CA ASN A 232 2.57 16.36 -10.84
C ASN A 232 3.19 17.60 -11.52
N ASP A 233 4.48 17.54 -11.84
CA ASP A 233 5.25 18.63 -12.46
C ASP A 233 5.42 18.47 -13.99
N LYS A 234 4.53 17.72 -14.65
CA LYS A 234 4.62 17.41 -16.09
C LYS A 234 4.81 18.67 -16.96
N ALA A 235 3.98 19.69 -16.75
CA ALA A 235 4.02 20.92 -17.53
C ALA A 235 5.37 21.64 -17.43
N GLN A 236 5.94 21.68 -16.21
CA GLN A 236 7.24 22.26 -15.97
C GLN A 236 8.35 21.46 -16.67
N LYS A 237 8.36 20.13 -16.51
CA LYS A 237 9.36 19.25 -17.15
C LYS A 237 9.32 19.34 -18.67
N GLU A 238 8.12 19.42 -19.27
CA GLU A 238 7.97 19.59 -20.71
C GLU A 238 8.47 20.95 -21.19
N MET A 239 8.17 22.03 -20.47
CA MET A 239 8.68 23.37 -20.79
C MET A 239 10.20 23.42 -20.72
N GLU A 240 10.78 22.86 -19.66
CA GLU A 240 12.23 22.75 -19.51
C GLU A 240 12.88 21.94 -20.64
N ALA A 241 12.27 20.82 -21.04
CA ALA A 241 12.75 20.01 -22.16
C ALA A 241 12.69 20.77 -23.50
N ARG A 242 11.65 21.59 -23.71
CA ARG A 242 11.56 22.47 -24.89
C ARG A 242 12.67 23.51 -24.89
N ASN A 243 12.97 24.10 -23.73
CA ASN A 243 14.04 25.08 -23.59
C ASN A 243 15.42 24.45 -23.88
N ARG A 244 15.60 23.17 -23.54
CA ARG A 244 16.84 22.42 -23.81
C ARG A 244 16.93 21.81 -25.21
N SER A 245 15.89 21.88 -26.05
CA SER A 245 15.86 21.29 -27.41
C SER A 245 17.11 21.57 -28.25
N LYS A 246 17.58 22.82 -28.29
CA LYS A 246 18.81 23.21 -29.02
C LYS A 246 20.07 22.55 -28.47
N ALA A 247 20.17 22.40 -27.14
CA ALA A 247 21.29 21.71 -26.50
C ALA A 247 21.26 20.21 -26.83
N VAL A 248 20.06 19.62 -26.82
CA VAL A 248 19.82 18.24 -27.23
C VAL A 248 20.22 18.01 -28.70
N ASP A 249 19.84 18.90 -29.61
CA ASP A 249 20.25 18.86 -31.02
C ASP A 249 21.78 18.94 -31.19
N LYS A 250 22.44 19.81 -30.42
CA LYS A 250 23.89 19.94 -30.43
C LYS A 250 24.58 18.66 -29.96
N LEU A 251 24.07 18.04 -28.88
CA LEU A 251 24.59 16.75 -28.41
C LEU A 251 24.37 15.64 -29.43
N LEU A 252 23.18 15.57 -30.03
CA LEU A 252 22.87 14.59 -31.06
C LEU A 252 23.87 14.68 -32.22
N LYS A 253 24.17 15.89 -32.72
CA LYS A 253 25.18 16.09 -33.76
C LYS A 253 26.58 15.61 -33.33
N LYS A 254 26.97 15.87 -32.08
CA LYS A 254 28.25 15.37 -31.54
C LYS A 254 28.26 13.84 -31.45
N THR A 255 27.16 13.21 -31.02
CA THR A 255 27.06 11.75 -30.94
C THR A 255 27.09 11.08 -32.30
N ASP A 256 26.51 11.73 -33.33
CA ASP A 256 26.52 11.25 -34.70
C ASP A 256 27.92 11.38 -35.33
N ALA A 257 28.60 12.52 -35.10
CA ALA A 257 30.00 12.70 -35.51
C ALA A 257 30.94 11.65 -34.89
N ALA A 258 30.69 11.29 -33.63
CA ALA A 258 31.42 10.23 -32.93
C ALA A 258 30.92 8.80 -33.27
N LYS A 259 29.93 8.65 -34.16
CA LYS A 259 29.30 7.37 -34.54
C LYS A 259 28.87 6.52 -33.34
N ILE A 260 28.46 7.20 -32.26
CA ILE A 260 28.07 6.52 -31.01
C ILE A 260 26.74 5.82 -31.19
N PHE A 261 25.78 6.36 -31.94
CA PHE A 261 24.47 5.74 -32.19
C PHE A 261 24.36 5.19 -33.62
N PRO A 262 23.57 4.13 -33.87
CA PRO A 262 23.20 3.76 -35.23
C PRO A 262 22.44 4.91 -35.90
N SER A 263 22.70 5.17 -37.18
CA SER A 263 22.09 6.29 -37.91
C SER A 263 20.56 6.22 -37.92
N GLU A 264 19.99 5.02 -37.93
CA GLU A 264 18.54 4.82 -37.83
C GLU A 264 17.98 5.32 -36.49
N VAL A 265 18.62 4.95 -35.39
CA VAL A 265 18.24 5.36 -34.02
C VAL A 265 18.35 6.88 -33.89
N PHE A 266 19.45 7.47 -34.36
CA PHE A 266 19.65 8.92 -34.37
C PHE A 266 18.50 9.64 -35.07
N ASN A 267 18.12 9.16 -36.26
CA ASN A 267 17.03 9.75 -37.04
C ASN A 267 15.67 9.63 -36.35
N ARG A 268 15.40 8.48 -35.70
CA ARG A 268 14.16 8.29 -34.93
C ARG A 268 14.09 9.22 -33.72
N ILE A 269 15.18 9.32 -32.93
CA ILE A 269 15.27 10.23 -31.78
C ILE A 269 15.08 11.70 -32.21
N LYS A 270 15.72 12.11 -33.31
CA LYS A 270 15.62 13.47 -33.83
C LYS A 270 14.19 13.84 -34.26
N LYS A 271 13.43 12.89 -34.82
CA LYS A 271 12.05 13.08 -35.29
C LYS A 271 10.99 12.92 -34.19
N HIS A 272 11.36 12.52 -32.98
CA HIS A 272 10.41 12.25 -31.91
C HIS A 272 9.61 13.51 -31.52
N SER A 273 8.29 13.40 -31.46
CA SER A 273 7.37 14.53 -31.26
C SER A 273 7.45 15.11 -29.84
N GLN A 274 7.63 14.25 -28.83
CA GLN A 274 7.70 14.68 -27.43
C GLN A 274 9.16 14.99 -27.02
N PRO A 275 9.45 16.21 -26.54
CA PRO A 275 10.80 16.62 -26.18
C PRO A 275 11.32 15.91 -24.92
N LEU A 276 10.43 15.59 -23.98
CA LEU A 276 10.81 14.92 -22.72
C LEU A 276 11.25 13.47 -22.96
N VAL A 277 10.48 12.70 -23.75
CA VAL A 277 10.86 11.33 -24.14
C VAL A 277 12.15 11.34 -24.94
N ARG A 278 12.37 12.35 -25.77
CA ARG A 278 13.61 12.53 -26.51
C ARG A 278 14.83 12.71 -25.58
N GLU A 279 14.71 13.48 -24.50
CA GLU A 279 15.77 13.57 -23.47
C GLU A 279 16.04 12.21 -22.82
N TYR A 280 15.00 11.46 -22.46
CA TYR A 280 15.14 10.12 -21.87
C TYR A 280 15.72 9.09 -22.84
N LEU A 281 15.33 9.11 -24.11
CA LEU A 281 15.89 8.22 -25.13
C LEU A 281 17.39 8.46 -25.27
N ILE A 282 17.81 9.72 -25.31
CA ILE A 282 19.24 10.05 -25.38
C ILE A 282 19.96 9.57 -24.13
N ALA A 283 19.42 9.83 -22.95
CA ALA A 283 19.99 9.33 -21.69
C ALA A 283 20.12 7.79 -21.68
N ALA A 284 19.08 7.08 -22.12
CA ALA A 284 19.08 5.62 -22.21
C ALA A 284 20.15 5.11 -23.18
N TYR A 285 20.28 5.71 -24.37
CA TYR A 285 21.29 5.29 -25.35
C TYR A 285 22.72 5.67 -24.97
N PHE A 286 22.92 6.80 -24.28
CA PHE A 286 24.21 7.14 -23.67
C PHE A 286 24.62 6.07 -22.64
N LEU A 287 23.67 5.68 -21.79
CA LEU A 287 23.90 4.63 -20.79
C LEU A 287 24.17 3.27 -21.43
N LEU A 288 23.40 2.87 -22.45
CA LEU A 288 23.58 1.60 -23.17
C LEU A 288 24.85 1.54 -24.04
N ARG A 289 25.55 2.66 -24.21
CA ARG A 289 26.81 2.74 -24.97
C ARG A 289 27.89 3.46 -24.18
N GLN A 290 27.92 3.23 -22.86
CA GLN A 290 28.80 3.93 -21.94
C GLN A 290 30.28 3.82 -22.35
N SER A 291 30.73 2.68 -22.89
CA SER A 291 32.11 2.49 -23.33
C SER A 291 32.50 3.51 -24.42
N LYS A 292 31.66 3.65 -25.45
CA LYS A 292 31.87 4.59 -26.56
C LYS A 292 31.60 6.03 -26.18
N SER A 293 30.62 6.26 -25.30
CA SER A 293 30.25 7.61 -24.86
C SER A 293 31.17 8.20 -23.81
N SER A 294 32.04 7.40 -23.16
CA SER A 294 33.03 7.88 -22.17
C SER A 294 33.95 8.98 -22.72
N THR A 295 34.16 8.97 -24.04
CA THR A 295 34.93 9.99 -24.78
C THR A 295 34.23 11.35 -24.85
N LEU A 296 32.91 11.39 -24.65
CA LEU A 296 32.10 12.59 -24.83
C LEU A 296 31.66 13.14 -23.46
N SER A 297 32.02 14.39 -23.18
CA SER A 297 31.55 15.09 -21.98
C SER A 297 30.02 15.23 -22.00
N ALA A 298 29.36 14.61 -21.02
CA ALA A 298 27.92 14.70 -20.79
C ALA A 298 27.61 15.98 -20.00
N PRO A 299 26.52 16.70 -20.33
CA PRO A 299 26.07 17.82 -19.50
C PRO A 299 25.35 17.33 -18.25
N LEU A 300 25.38 18.15 -17.19
CA LEU A 300 24.81 17.84 -15.87
C LEU A 300 23.32 17.41 -15.92
N TRP A 301 22.52 18.03 -16.79
CA TRP A 301 21.10 17.66 -16.93
C TRP A 301 20.93 16.24 -17.49
N LEU A 302 21.86 15.75 -18.30
CA LEU A 302 21.80 14.41 -18.87
C LEU A 302 22.16 13.36 -17.80
N GLU A 303 23.14 13.65 -16.96
CA GLU A 303 23.51 12.79 -15.82
C GLU A 303 22.34 12.64 -14.84
N GLU A 304 21.62 13.73 -14.57
CA GLU A 304 20.39 13.72 -13.78
C GLU A 304 19.34 12.78 -14.37
N LYS A 305 19.14 12.84 -15.70
CA LYS A 305 18.20 11.95 -16.41
C LYS A 305 18.65 10.49 -16.39
N ILE A 306 19.94 10.21 -16.56
CA ILE A 306 20.50 8.86 -16.46
C ILE A 306 20.23 8.27 -15.07
N ARG A 307 20.44 9.05 -14.00
CA ARG A 307 20.17 8.61 -12.63
C ARG A 307 18.69 8.32 -12.39
N GLN A 308 17.80 9.17 -12.90
CA GLN A 308 16.35 8.95 -12.83
C GLN A 308 15.95 7.67 -13.57
N LEU A 309 16.52 7.42 -14.76
CA LEU A 309 16.26 6.22 -15.53
C LEU A 309 16.75 4.95 -14.81
N LEU A 310 17.95 4.96 -14.22
CA LEU A 310 18.47 3.79 -13.52
C LEU A 310 17.61 3.36 -12.34
N ILE A 311 16.86 4.28 -11.72
CA ILE A 311 15.93 3.96 -10.62
C ILE A 311 14.61 3.39 -11.16
N CYS A 312 14.02 4.02 -12.18
CA CYS A 312 12.65 3.69 -12.62
C CYS A 312 12.59 2.65 -13.74
N LEU A 313 13.55 2.67 -14.66
CA LEU A 313 13.51 1.92 -15.91
C LEU A 313 13.56 0.39 -15.73
N PRO A 314 14.38 -0.18 -14.81
CA PRO A 314 14.43 -1.62 -14.63
C PRO A 314 13.06 -2.20 -14.21
N TYR A 315 12.34 -1.48 -13.35
CA TYR A 315 10.99 -1.85 -12.92
C TYR A 315 10.00 -1.86 -14.09
N LEU A 316 10.03 -0.83 -14.93
CA LEU A 316 9.14 -0.74 -16.10
C LEU A 316 9.46 -1.81 -17.15
N LEU A 317 10.75 -2.05 -17.41
CA LEU A 317 11.20 -3.09 -18.34
C LEU A 317 10.85 -4.50 -17.85
N GLU A 318 10.99 -4.79 -16.56
CA GLU A 318 10.59 -6.08 -16.01
C GLU A 318 9.09 -6.33 -16.19
N HIS A 319 8.26 -5.32 -15.93
CA HIS A 319 6.82 -5.41 -16.18
C HIS A 319 6.50 -5.58 -17.67
N PHE A 320 7.19 -4.84 -18.55
CA PHE A 320 7.06 -5.01 -19.99
C PHE A 320 7.47 -6.43 -20.42
N ALA A 321 8.56 -6.98 -19.90
CA ALA A 321 8.99 -8.35 -20.15
C ALA A 321 7.93 -9.37 -19.69
N SER A 322 7.31 -9.17 -18.52
CA SER A 322 6.23 -10.04 -18.04
C SER A 322 4.99 -9.99 -18.94
N VAL A 323 4.61 -8.81 -19.42
CA VAL A 323 3.50 -8.64 -20.37
C VAL A 323 3.85 -9.30 -21.71
N ALA A 324 5.06 -9.06 -22.22
CA ALA A 324 5.57 -9.66 -23.45
C ALA A 324 5.60 -11.19 -23.36
N ALA A 325 6.09 -11.76 -22.26
CA ALA A 325 6.12 -13.20 -22.02
C ALA A 325 4.71 -13.82 -22.06
N LYS A 326 3.76 -13.25 -21.32
CA LYS A 326 2.38 -13.74 -21.28
C LYS A 326 1.70 -13.66 -22.65
N ALA A 327 1.90 -12.55 -23.36
CA ALA A 327 1.34 -12.35 -24.70
C ALA A 327 1.99 -13.30 -25.72
N SER A 328 3.31 -13.48 -25.68
CA SER A 328 4.03 -14.39 -26.57
C SER A 328 3.58 -15.85 -26.38
N VAL A 329 3.39 -16.31 -25.13
CA VAL A 329 2.86 -17.65 -24.85
C VAL A 329 1.42 -17.80 -25.36
N LYS A 330 0.55 -16.83 -25.08
CA LYS A 330 -0.87 -16.89 -25.46
C LYS A 330 -1.09 -16.85 -26.97
N SER A 331 -0.39 -15.95 -27.66
CA SER A 331 -0.52 -15.75 -29.11
C SER A 331 0.35 -16.71 -29.92
N GLY A 332 1.33 -17.37 -29.28
CA GLY A 332 2.30 -18.22 -29.96
C GLY A 332 3.33 -17.45 -30.80
N PHE A 333 3.61 -16.20 -30.43
CA PHE A 333 4.58 -15.34 -31.12
C PHE A 333 6.02 -15.78 -30.88
N GLN A 334 6.91 -15.34 -31.77
CA GLN A 334 8.34 -15.44 -31.56
C GLN A 334 8.79 -14.71 -30.28
N CYS A 335 9.78 -15.28 -29.59
CA CYS A 335 10.33 -14.75 -28.34
C CYS A 335 11.26 -13.53 -28.54
N VAL A 336 11.36 -12.97 -29.75
CA VAL A 336 12.36 -11.95 -30.11
C VAL A 336 12.20 -10.68 -29.26
N THR A 337 10.97 -10.18 -29.12
CA THR A 337 10.69 -8.99 -28.28
C THR A 337 11.06 -9.23 -26.82
N LEU A 338 10.74 -10.40 -26.26
CA LEU A 338 11.07 -10.76 -24.88
C LEU A 338 12.58 -10.84 -24.69
N LEU A 339 13.31 -11.52 -25.58
CA LEU A 339 14.77 -11.62 -25.51
C LEU A 339 15.45 -10.25 -25.61
N ARG A 340 14.96 -9.36 -26.49
CA ARG A 340 15.45 -7.98 -26.58
C ARG A 340 15.22 -7.21 -25.28
N CYS A 341 14.08 -7.42 -24.62
CA CYS A 341 13.77 -6.78 -23.34
C CYS A 341 14.67 -7.31 -22.20
N LEU A 342 14.90 -8.63 -22.14
CA LEU A 342 15.84 -9.22 -21.16
C LEU A 342 17.26 -8.70 -21.37
N ASN A 343 17.72 -8.63 -22.63
CA ASN A 343 19.03 -8.06 -22.94
C ASN A 343 19.12 -6.57 -22.60
N LEU A 344 18.02 -5.82 -22.74
CA LEU A 344 17.96 -4.42 -22.28
C LEU A 344 18.12 -4.31 -20.77
N LEU A 345 17.47 -5.19 -19.98
CA LEU A 345 17.63 -5.20 -18.53
C LEU A 345 19.10 -5.46 -18.14
N SER A 346 19.75 -6.46 -18.73
CA SER A 346 21.18 -6.71 -18.54
C SER A 346 22.03 -5.52 -18.99
N GLY A 347 21.65 -4.90 -20.09
CA GLY A 347 22.37 -3.75 -20.62
C GLY A 347 22.27 -2.50 -19.77
N PHE A 348 21.15 -2.28 -19.07
CA PHE A 348 21.04 -1.18 -18.11
C PHE A 348 21.76 -1.48 -16.79
N ALA A 349 21.79 -2.74 -16.36
CA ALA A 349 22.55 -3.14 -15.18
C ALA A 349 24.06 -2.94 -15.35
N GLN A 350 24.57 -3.14 -16.58
CA GLN A 350 26.00 -3.11 -16.88
C GLN A 350 26.44 -1.90 -17.76
N GLY A 351 25.52 -1.09 -18.28
CA GLY A 351 25.86 0.08 -19.10
C GLY A 351 26.30 -0.25 -20.53
N SER A 352 25.89 -1.40 -21.06
CA SER A 352 26.13 -1.77 -22.46
C SER A 352 25.03 -2.69 -22.99
N PHE A 353 24.42 -2.37 -24.13
CA PHE A 353 23.41 -3.26 -24.72
C PHE A 353 24.00 -4.56 -25.31
N LEU A 354 25.21 -4.49 -25.88
CA LEU A 354 25.89 -5.63 -26.48
C LEU A 354 26.98 -6.13 -25.56
N ALA A 355 27.20 -7.44 -25.56
CA ALA A 355 28.33 -8.10 -24.89
C ALA A 355 29.62 -8.00 -25.75
N ASP A 356 30.00 -6.78 -26.12
CA ASP A 356 31.24 -6.50 -26.84
C ASP A 356 32.46 -6.67 -25.90
N GLU A 357 33.66 -6.90 -26.43
CA GLU A 357 34.88 -7.12 -25.62
C GLU A 357 35.12 -6.02 -24.58
N GLU A 358 34.92 -4.75 -24.95
CA GLU A 358 35.03 -3.60 -24.04
C GLU A 358 34.02 -3.67 -22.88
N SER A 359 32.79 -4.06 -23.18
CA SER A 359 31.72 -4.14 -22.19
C SER A 359 31.95 -5.29 -21.20
N LEU A 360 32.44 -6.43 -21.70
CA LEU A 360 32.80 -7.58 -20.89
C LEU A 360 34.01 -7.29 -20.02
N ARG A 361 34.98 -6.53 -20.54
CA ARG A 361 36.11 -6.03 -19.75
C ARG A 361 35.64 -5.10 -18.63
N SER A 362 34.79 -4.12 -18.94
CA SER A 362 34.23 -3.20 -17.93
C SER A 362 33.42 -3.94 -16.85
N GLN A 363 32.64 -4.95 -17.24
CA GLN A 363 31.92 -5.82 -16.31
C GLN A 363 32.89 -6.57 -15.38
N LYS A 364 33.96 -7.17 -15.94
CA LYS A 364 34.99 -7.87 -15.15
C LYS A 364 35.74 -6.94 -14.21
N GLU A 365 36.08 -5.73 -14.66
CA GLU A 365 36.73 -4.71 -13.82
C GLU A 365 35.86 -4.30 -12.64
N ARG A 366 34.52 -4.18 -12.83
CA ARG A 366 33.58 -3.91 -11.73
C ARG A 366 33.46 -5.06 -10.74
N LEU A 367 33.45 -6.30 -11.24
CA LEU A 367 33.37 -7.49 -10.40
C LEU A 367 34.61 -7.69 -9.52
N GLY A 368 35.79 -7.27 -9.99
CA GLY A 368 37.04 -7.38 -9.26
C GLY A 368 37.38 -8.84 -8.96
N ALA A 369 37.37 -9.21 -7.68
CA ALA A 369 37.66 -10.57 -7.21
C ALA A 369 36.43 -11.50 -7.21
N ASN A 370 35.22 -10.97 -7.41
CA ASN A 370 34.00 -11.80 -7.41
C ASN A 370 33.88 -12.58 -8.72
N PRO A 371 33.61 -13.90 -8.67
CA PRO A 371 33.41 -14.70 -9.87
C PRO A 371 32.11 -14.30 -10.59
N LEU A 372 32.11 -14.40 -11.92
CA LEU A 372 30.88 -14.34 -12.71
C LEU A 372 29.99 -15.54 -12.39
N PRO A 373 28.66 -15.39 -12.41
CA PRO A 373 27.77 -16.52 -12.27
C PRO A 373 27.96 -17.53 -13.40
N ASP A 374 28.17 -18.79 -13.02
CA ASP A 374 28.25 -19.91 -13.95
C ASP A 374 27.04 -20.80 -13.73
N LEU A 375 26.16 -20.83 -14.75
CA LEU A 375 24.84 -21.44 -14.71
C LEU A 375 24.85 -22.74 -15.53
N GLU A 376 24.42 -23.84 -14.93
CA GLU A 376 24.23 -25.10 -15.64
C GLU A 376 22.85 -25.69 -15.36
N LEU A 377 22.27 -26.31 -16.37
CA LEU A 377 20.97 -26.99 -16.27
C LEU A 377 21.21 -28.49 -16.31
N HIS A 378 20.89 -29.19 -15.22
CA HIS A 378 21.03 -30.63 -15.05
C HIS A 378 19.67 -31.32 -14.95
N ASP A 379 19.66 -32.65 -15.15
CA ASP A 379 18.50 -33.53 -14.96
C ASP A 379 17.21 -33.12 -15.70
N VAL A 380 17.35 -32.61 -16.92
CA VAL A 380 16.23 -32.18 -17.75
C VAL A 380 15.36 -33.38 -18.15
N SER A 381 14.18 -33.48 -17.57
CA SER A 381 13.15 -34.50 -17.86
C SER A 381 11.83 -33.84 -18.27
N LEU A 382 11.16 -34.46 -19.25
CA LEU A 382 9.85 -34.05 -19.75
C LEU A 382 8.91 -35.23 -19.56
N SER A 383 7.74 -34.98 -19.00
CA SER A 383 6.75 -36.01 -18.68
C SER A 383 5.34 -35.52 -18.98
N VAL A 384 4.45 -36.44 -19.32
CA VAL A 384 2.99 -36.24 -19.37
C VAL A 384 2.39 -37.00 -18.21
N LEU A 385 1.31 -36.48 -17.64
CA LEU A 385 0.63 -37.14 -16.54
C LEU A 385 -0.05 -38.42 -17.07
N ASP A 386 0.30 -39.57 -16.48
CA ASP A 386 -0.26 -40.90 -16.75
C ASP A 386 -0.10 -41.44 -18.19
N GLU A 387 0.75 -40.84 -19.02
CA GLU A 387 1.02 -41.32 -20.39
C GLU A 387 2.53 -41.35 -20.72
N HIS A 388 2.94 -42.31 -21.56
CA HIS A 388 4.34 -42.48 -21.99
C HIS A 388 4.69 -41.74 -23.29
N ASP A 389 3.68 -41.50 -24.15
CA ASP A 389 3.86 -40.85 -25.44
C ASP A 389 3.38 -39.40 -25.38
N PHE A 390 4.10 -38.50 -26.03
CA PHE A 390 3.68 -37.10 -26.17
C PHE A 390 2.67 -36.97 -27.32
N ARG A 391 1.50 -36.38 -27.08
CA ARG A 391 0.53 -36.05 -28.14
C ARG A 391 0.35 -34.54 -28.31
N ALA A 392 -0.19 -34.20 -29.47
CA ALA A 392 -0.46 -32.83 -29.86
C ALA A 392 -1.44 -32.16 -28.89
N GLY A 393 -1.00 -31.07 -28.27
CA GLY A 393 -1.80 -30.27 -27.34
C GLY A 393 -1.75 -30.72 -25.87
N ASP A 394 -0.98 -31.76 -25.54
CA ASP A 394 -0.85 -32.27 -24.17
C ASP A 394 -0.23 -31.25 -23.21
N TRP A 395 -0.54 -31.41 -21.93
CA TRP A 395 0.11 -30.67 -20.86
C TRP A 395 1.42 -31.36 -20.48
N LEU A 396 2.55 -30.70 -20.75
CA LEU A 396 3.89 -31.20 -20.48
C LEU A 396 4.39 -30.67 -19.14
N THR A 397 4.91 -31.55 -18.30
CA THR A 397 5.64 -31.19 -17.08
C THR A 397 7.14 -31.31 -17.32
N LEU A 398 7.82 -30.18 -17.20
CA LEU A 398 9.27 -30.07 -17.29
C LEU A 398 9.88 -30.02 -15.89
N LYS A 399 10.84 -30.92 -15.63
CA LYS A 399 11.65 -30.95 -14.40
C LYS A 399 13.12 -30.79 -14.75
N PHE A 400 13.81 -29.93 -14.03
CA PHE A 400 15.26 -29.74 -14.15
C PHE A 400 15.81 -29.10 -12.88
N VAL A 401 17.14 -29.13 -12.72
CA VAL A 401 17.83 -28.44 -11.62
C VAL A 401 18.78 -27.41 -12.22
N LEU A 402 18.68 -26.16 -11.75
CA LEU A 402 19.68 -25.13 -12.03
C LEU A 402 20.79 -25.22 -10.98
N THR A 403 22.02 -25.47 -11.42
CA THR A 403 23.22 -25.47 -10.58
C THR A 403 24.05 -24.22 -10.83
N ARG A 404 24.47 -23.57 -9.75
CA ARG A 404 25.30 -22.36 -9.75
C ARG A 404 26.68 -22.69 -9.20
N LYS A 405 27.68 -22.83 -10.08
CA LYS A 405 29.03 -23.31 -9.68
C LYS A 405 29.81 -22.31 -8.83
N HIS A 406 29.50 -21.02 -8.93
CA HIS A 406 30.19 -19.96 -8.21
C HIS A 406 29.73 -19.76 -6.77
N VAL A 407 28.64 -20.43 -6.35
CA VAL A 407 28.09 -20.33 -5.00
C VAL A 407 28.43 -21.59 -4.21
N ALA A 408 28.96 -21.41 -3.00
CA ALA A 408 29.24 -22.52 -2.10
C ALA A 408 27.95 -23.29 -1.76
N THR A 409 28.03 -24.62 -1.72
CA THR A 409 26.87 -25.49 -1.46
C THR A 409 26.27 -25.29 -0.07
N THR A 410 26.99 -24.67 0.86
CA THR A 410 26.54 -24.32 2.21
C THR A 410 25.62 -23.09 2.25
N ASP A 411 25.68 -22.22 1.25
CA ASP A 411 24.95 -20.96 1.26
C ASP A 411 23.53 -21.13 0.70
N SER A 412 22.55 -20.70 1.50
CA SER A 412 21.14 -20.76 1.14
C SER A 412 20.67 -19.59 0.26
N LYS A 413 21.48 -18.53 0.11
CA LYS A 413 21.10 -17.30 -0.60
C LYS A 413 22.18 -16.83 -1.55
N ALA A 414 21.79 -16.44 -2.76
CA ALA A 414 22.67 -15.81 -3.72
C ALA A 414 23.29 -14.51 -3.19
N PRO A 415 24.57 -14.23 -3.54
CA PRO A 415 25.15 -12.92 -3.31
C PRO A 415 24.40 -11.83 -4.11
N LEU A 416 24.56 -10.58 -3.69
CA LEU A 416 24.08 -9.44 -4.45
C LEU A 416 24.93 -9.27 -5.70
N ALA A 417 24.27 -9.03 -6.83
CA ALA A 417 24.91 -8.78 -8.10
C ALA A 417 25.66 -7.44 -8.10
N THR A 418 26.87 -7.44 -8.66
CA THR A 418 27.65 -6.20 -8.85
C THR A 418 27.20 -5.50 -10.12
N THR A 419 26.58 -4.33 -9.96
CA THR A 419 25.90 -3.60 -11.06
C THR A 419 26.10 -2.09 -10.93
N LEU A 420 25.74 -1.33 -11.96
CA LEU A 420 25.72 0.14 -11.89
C LEU A 420 24.78 0.68 -10.81
N TYR A 421 23.82 -0.11 -10.34
CA TYR A 421 22.90 0.30 -9.28
C TYR A 421 23.61 0.48 -7.93
N ASP A 422 24.77 -0.15 -7.71
CA ASP A 422 25.51 -0.11 -6.45
C ASP A 422 25.89 1.31 -6.02
N SER A 423 26.19 2.19 -6.97
CA SER A 423 26.58 3.59 -6.71
C SER A 423 25.40 4.54 -6.55
N ILE A 424 24.20 4.15 -6.99
CA ILE A 424 23.02 5.02 -7.07
C ILE A 424 22.02 4.72 -5.96
N ASP A 425 21.61 3.45 -5.84
CA ASP A 425 20.68 3.01 -4.82
C ASP A 425 21.10 1.64 -4.27
N PRO A 426 21.85 1.63 -3.15
CA PRO A 426 22.26 0.40 -2.48
C PRO A 426 21.09 -0.47 -2.01
N LYS A 427 19.86 0.04 -1.93
CA LYS A 427 18.68 -0.73 -1.50
C LYS A 427 17.83 -1.22 -2.68
N SER A 428 18.27 -0.96 -3.92
CA SER A 428 17.54 -1.34 -5.11
C SER A 428 17.32 -2.87 -5.17
N PRO A 429 16.09 -3.33 -5.48
CA PRO A 429 15.79 -4.75 -5.61
C PRO A 429 16.52 -5.40 -6.81
N PHE A 430 16.86 -4.61 -7.82
CA PHE A 430 17.57 -5.05 -9.04
C PHE A 430 19.06 -5.39 -8.79
N ARG A 431 19.52 -5.24 -7.55
CA ARG A 431 20.84 -5.73 -7.10
C ARG A 431 20.82 -7.22 -6.79
N LYS A 432 19.66 -7.86 -6.70
CA LYS A 432 19.59 -9.31 -6.49
C LYS A 432 19.86 -10.02 -7.80
N GLU A 433 20.54 -11.17 -7.73
CA GLU A 433 20.60 -12.05 -8.89
C GLU A 433 19.20 -12.59 -9.21
N GLU A 434 18.84 -12.50 -10.49
CA GLU A 434 17.55 -12.93 -10.99
C GLU A 434 17.77 -13.69 -12.29
N VAL A 435 17.10 -14.83 -12.42
CA VAL A 435 17.20 -15.69 -13.61
C VAL A 435 15.81 -15.82 -14.24
N TRP A 436 15.74 -15.62 -15.55
CA TRP A 436 14.57 -15.92 -16.35
C TRP A 436 14.75 -17.25 -17.05
N PHE A 437 13.76 -18.13 -16.90
CA PHE A 437 13.69 -19.36 -17.65
C PHE A 437 12.73 -19.19 -18.83
N LEU A 438 13.16 -19.67 -19.99
CA LEU A 438 12.42 -19.62 -21.24
C LEU A 438 12.40 -21.03 -21.84
N VAL A 439 11.22 -21.54 -22.15
CA VAL A 439 11.04 -22.78 -22.89
C VAL A 439 10.62 -22.42 -24.30
N LEU A 440 11.49 -22.66 -25.27
CA LEU A 440 11.31 -22.21 -26.64
C LEU A 440 11.60 -23.31 -27.65
N GLU A 441 10.96 -23.23 -28.81
CA GLU A 441 11.31 -24.10 -29.93
C GLU A 441 12.56 -23.57 -30.64
N LYS A 442 13.58 -24.41 -30.85
CA LYS A 442 14.85 -23.96 -31.42
C LYS A 442 14.71 -23.42 -32.85
N ALA A 443 13.86 -24.05 -33.67
CA ALA A 443 13.68 -23.70 -35.07
C ALA A 443 12.86 -22.42 -35.28
N THR A 444 11.68 -22.34 -34.66
CA THR A 444 10.74 -21.23 -34.86
C THR A 444 10.95 -20.08 -33.89
N LYS A 445 11.66 -20.32 -32.77
CA LYS A 445 11.77 -19.41 -31.61
C LYS A 445 10.41 -19.06 -30.99
N ARG A 446 9.41 -19.92 -31.18
CA ARG A 446 8.13 -19.86 -30.48
C ARG A 446 8.33 -20.12 -28.99
N LEU A 447 7.71 -19.29 -28.15
CA LEU A 447 7.75 -19.42 -26.69
C LEU A 447 6.59 -20.29 -26.18
N TYR A 448 6.90 -21.28 -25.35
CA TYR A 448 5.91 -22.13 -24.66
C TYR A 448 5.67 -21.70 -23.22
N ALA A 449 6.73 -21.38 -22.49
CA ALA A 449 6.66 -20.93 -21.11
C ALA A 449 7.79 -19.96 -20.80
N ALA A 450 7.52 -19.00 -19.91
CA ALA A 450 8.52 -18.09 -19.39
C ALA A 450 8.16 -17.70 -17.95
N TRP A 451 9.13 -17.77 -17.04
CA TRP A 451 8.96 -17.37 -15.66
C TRP A 451 10.27 -16.86 -15.07
N LYS A 452 10.16 -16.16 -13.95
CA LYS A 452 11.27 -15.54 -13.22
C LYS A 452 11.53 -16.31 -11.93
N CYS A 453 12.80 -16.49 -11.60
CA CYS A 453 13.26 -17.07 -10.35
C CYS A 453 14.18 -16.07 -9.61
N THR A 454 13.79 -15.71 -8.39
CA THR A 454 14.54 -14.79 -7.50
C THR A 454 15.24 -15.52 -6.36
N ASP A 455 14.74 -16.69 -5.97
CA ASP A 455 15.28 -17.47 -4.86
C ASP A 455 16.36 -18.41 -5.41
N LEU A 456 17.58 -17.89 -5.46
CA LEU A 456 18.72 -18.59 -6.05
C LEU A 456 19.64 -19.14 -4.95
N SER A 457 19.44 -20.40 -4.57
CA SER A 457 20.41 -21.22 -3.84
C SER A 457 21.48 -21.78 -4.80
N ALA A 458 22.42 -22.59 -4.30
CA ALA A 458 23.43 -23.27 -5.15
C ALA A 458 22.78 -24.26 -6.15
N ASN A 459 21.76 -24.99 -5.70
CA ASN A 459 20.95 -25.88 -6.54
C ASN A 459 19.47 -25.53 -6.39
N VAL A 460 18.83 -25.19 -7.51
CA VAL A 460 17.43 -24.76 -7.56
C VAL A 460 16.64 -25.75 -8.41
N PRO A 461 15.88 -26.68 -7.79
CA PRO A 461 14.98 -27.54 -8.54
C PRO A 461 13.83 -26.72 -9.12
N GLN A 462 13.43 -27.03 -10.34
CA GLN A 462 12.32 -26.39 -11.04
C GLN A 462 11.38 -27.47 -11.58
N GLU A 463 10.08 -27.26 -11.37
CA GLU A 463 9.00 -28.08 -11.93
C GLU A 463 7.95 -27.14 -12.52
N VAL A 464 7.77 -27.18 -13.84
CA VAL A 464 6.86 -26.28 -14.56
C VAL A 464 6.04 -27.04 -15.58
N GLY A 465 4.72 -26.84 -15.50
CA GLY A 465 3.76 -27.33 -16.48
C GLY A 465 3.50 -26.29 -17.58
N PHE A 466 3.42 -26.73 -18.83
CA PHE A 466 3.02 -25.88 -19.96
C PHE A 466 2.31 -26.68 -21.04
N GLN A 467 1.56 -25.99 -21.90
CA GLN A 467 0.90 -26.63 -23.04
C GLN A 467 1.90 -26.91 -24.16
N GLY A 468 2.00 -28.18 -24.57
CA GLY A 468 2.89 -28.64 -25.64
C GLY A 468 2.47 -28.18 -27.05
N PRO A 469 3.26 -28.57 -28.08
CA PRO A 469 2.96 -28.26 -29.47
C PRO A 469 1.59 -28.79 -29.90
N LYS A 470 0.82 -28.00 -30.65
CA LYS A 470 -0.54 -28.37 -31.12
C LYS A 470 -0.56 -29.25 -32.37
N LEU A 471 0.58 -29.41 -33.03
CA LEU A 471 0.70 -30.20 -34.25
C LEU A 471 1.59 -31.41 -33.96
N ALA A 472 1.32 -32.52 -34.64
CA ALA A 472 2.18 -33.69 -34.60
C ALA A 472 3.49 -33.41 -35.34
N GLY A 473 4.60 -33.92 -34.82
CA GLY A 473 5.91 -33.68 -35.42
C GLY A 473 7.06 -33.87 -34.45
N LYS A 474 8.28 -33.73 -34.97
CA LYS A 474 9.50 -33.72 -34.16
C LYS A 474 9.84 -32.28 -33.81
N TYR A 475 9.95 -31.99 -32.52
CA TYR A 475 10.27 -30.66 -32.01
C TYR A 475 11.58 -30.70 -31.23
N GLN A 476 12.41 -29.68 -31.40
CA GLN A 476 13.57 -29.44 -30.56
C GLN A 476 13.24 -28.32 -29.58
N LEU A 477 12.94 -28.68 -28.33
CA LEU A 477 12.72 -27.73 -27.25
C LEU A 477 14.05 -27.30 -26.67
N GLU A 478 14.27 -26.01 -26.55
CA GLU A 478 15.41 -25.37 -25.91
C GLU A 478 14.93 -24.73 -24.61
N ILE A 479 15.54 -25.12 -23.50
CA ILE A 479 15.34 -24.48 -22.20
C ILE A 479 16.51 -23.54 -22.01
N ARG A 480 16.22 -22.25 -21.87
CA ARG A 480 17.21 -21.20 -21.72
C ARG A 480 17.03 -20.50 -20.39
N ALA A 481 18.10 -20.40 -19.62
CA ALA A 481 18.21 -19.59 -18.42
C ALA A 481 19.01 -18.33 -18.74
N VAL A 482 18.45 -17.15 -18.51
CA VAL A 482 19.09 -15.85 -18.75
C VAL A 482 19.26 -15.15 -17.41
N CYS A 483 20.50 -14.84 -17.03
CA CYS A 483 20.79 -14.06 -15.84
C CYS A 483 20.63 -12.57 -16.15
N ILE A 484 19.71 -11.89 -15.46
CA ILE A 484 19.41 -10.49 -15.79
C ILE A 484 20.59 -9.56 -15.47
N PRO A 485 21.21 -9.59 -14.28
CA PRO A 485 22.14 -8.51 -13.91
C PRO A 485 23.44 -8.47 -14.70
N TYR A 486 23.80 -9.53 -15.44
CA TYR A 486 25.10 -9.67 -16.10
C TYR A 486 24.94 -9.84 -17.61
N LEU A 487 25.88 -9.28 -18.37
CA LEU A 487 25.93 -9.45 -19.83
C LEU A 487 26.50 -10.83 -20.18
N GLY A 488 25.84 -11.51 -21.12
CA GLY A 488 26.31 -12.75 -21.72
C GLY A 488 26.26 -13.98 -20.81
N VAL A 489 25.60 -13.89 -19.66
CA VAL A 489 25.45 -15.01 -18.72
C VAL A 489 24.12 -15.72 -19.01
N GLU A 490 24.20 -16.74 -19.87
CA GLU A 490 23.07 -17.58 -20.26
C GLU A 490 23.47 -19.06 -20.21
N ALA A 491 22.51 -19.94 -19.89
CA ALA A 491 22.65 -21.38 -20.02
C ALA A 491 21.53 -21.92 -20.90
N ALA A 492 21.82 -22.89 -21.77
CA ALA A 492 20.80 -23.48 -22.63
C ALA A 492 21.00 -24.99 -22.77
N VAL A 493 19.89 -25.74 -22.68
CA VAL A 493 19.86 -27.18 -22.94
C VAL A 493 18.74 -27.48 -23.92
N SER A 494 19.02 -28.29 -24.94
CA SER A 494 18.02 -28.69 -25.93
C SER A 494 17.64 -30.16 -25.79
N LYS A 495 16.34 -30.45 -25.86
CA LYS A 495 15.78 -31.81 -25.83
C LYS A 495 14.88 -32.03 -27.04
N MET A 496 15.07 -33.17 -27.70
CA MET A 496 14.21 -33.59 -28.81
C MET A 496 12.97 -34.30 -28.25
N ILE A 497 11.80 -33.96 -28.78
CA ILE A 497 10.54 -34.64 -28.50
C ILE A 497 9.86 -35.04 -29.81
N SER A 498 9.21 -36.20 -29.80
CA SER A 498 8.36 -36.65 -30.90
C SER A 498 6.91 -36.61 -30.43
N VAL A 499 6.11 -35.77 -31.07
CA VAL A 499 4.70 -35.53 -30.73
C VAL A 499 3.82 -36.27 -31.74
N ALA A 500 3.03 -37.21 -31.24
CA ALA A 500 2.07 -37.98 -32.03
C ALA A 500 0.78 -37.18 -32.32
N ALA A 501 -0.02 -37.67 -33.27
CA ALA A 501 -1.33 -37.12 -33.59
C ALA A 501 -2.27 -37.13 -32.37
N PRO A 502 -3.24 -36.20 -32.30
CA PRO A 502 -4.26 -36.23 -31.25
C PRO A 502 -5.07 -37.55 -31.33
N LYS A 503 -5.61 -37.98 -30.18
CA LYS A 503 -6.50 -39.14 -30.05
C LYS A 503 -7.76 -39.00 -30.90
#